data_AF-G2E1Y3-F1
#
_entry.id   AF-G2E1Y3-F1
#
_cell.length_a   1.000
_cell.length_b   1.000
_cell.length_c   1.000
_cell.angle_alpha   90.00
_cell.angle_beta   90.00
_cell.angle_gamma   90.00
#
_symmetry.space_group_name_H-M   'P 1'
#
loop_
_entity.id
_entity.type
_entity.pdbx_description
1 polymer ?
#
loop_
_entity_poly.entity_id
_entity_poly.type
_entity_poly.pdbx_seq_one_letter_code
_entity_poly.pdbx_strand_id
1 'polypeptide(L)'
;MATNAERQRAYRERLKTRGLIRATLWCDPKTASALGRMRPEELTALVAGANRPPVTDNAELKAARAEIERLKRDISVMSAMIQNLPPERRPAPAPAPSRTPPYPDDAKAIAVRMKSEGHAYRDICAMLAERVGRAPNPSNIGRHLKKWSADPAVLAILNHPTSHNDIV
;
A
#
# COMPACT_ATOMS: atom_id res chain seq x y z
N MET A 1 -27.38 30.49 49.51
CA MET A 1 -26.27 29.51 49.45
C MET A 1 -25.77 29.46 48.03
N ALA A 2 -24.52 29.86 47.76
CA ALA A 2 -23.99 29.88 46.39
C ALA A 2 -23.84 28.46 45.82
N THR A 3 -24.26 28.28 44.57
CA THR A 3 -24.17 27.01 43.86
C THR A 3 -22.70 26.62 43.62
N ASN A 4 -22.42 25.34 43.38
CA ASN A 4 -21.05 24.87 43.13
C ASN A 4 -20.44 25.54 41.88
N ALA A 5 -21.27 25.81 40.87
CA ALA A 5 -20.86 26.52 39.66
C ALA A 5 -20.45 27.98 39.94
N GLU A 6 -21.16 28.68 40.82
CA GLU A 6 -20.84 30.05 41.23
C GLU A 6 -19.53 30.11 42.02
N ARG A 7 -19.31 29.12 42.91
CA ARG A 7 -18.04 29.00 43.65
C ARG A 7 -16.85 28.75 42.71
N GLN A 8 -17.03 27.92 41.68
CA GLN A 8 -15.99 27.67 40.68
C GLN A 8 -15.70 28.89 39.80
N ARG A 9 -16.72 29.66 39.41
CA ARG A 9 -16.52 30.93 38.69
C ARG A 9 -15.77 31.94 39.54
N ALA A 10 -16.18 32.16 40.79
CA ALA A 10 -15.52 33.10 41.69
C ALA A 10 -14.05 32.71 41.95
N TYR A 11 -13.75 31.42 42.04
CA TYR A 11 -12.38 30.92 42.16
C TYR A 11 -11.55 31.19 40.90
N ARG A 12 -12.09 30.93 39.71
CA ARG A 12 -11.41 31.20 38.42
C ARG A 12 -11.12 32.68 38.23
N GLU A 13 -12.05 33.56 38.60
CA GLU A 13 -11.84 35.01 38.50
C GLU A 13 -10.76 35.51 39.46
N ARG A 14 -10.68 34.96 40.69
CA ARG A 14 -9.59 35.27 41.64
C ARG A 14 -8.21 34.83 41.14
N LEU A 15 -8.13 33.71 40.42
CA LEU A 15 -6.86 33.22 39.85
C LEU A 15 -6.37 34.09 38.69
N LYS A 16 -7.29 34.61 37.86
CA LYS A 16 -6.96 35.57 36.80
C LYS A 16 -6.41 36.88 37.35
N THR A 17 -6.99 37.40 38.43
CA THR A 17 -6.57 38.68 39.03
C THR A 17 -5.19 38.61 39.70
N ARG A 18 -4.72 37.42 40.11
CA ARG A 18 -3.41 37.26 40.76
C ARG A 18 -2.26 36.92 39.80
N GLY A 19 -2.46 36.99 38.48
CA GLY A 19 -1.40 36.76 37.48
C GLY A 19 -0.82 35.33 37.46
N LEU A 20 -1.48 34.39 38.13
CA LEU A 20 -1.05 32.99 38.33
C LEU A 20 -1.37 32.08 37.12
N ILE A 21 -1.43 32.63 35.91
CA ILE A 21 -1.70 31.87 34.66
C ILE A 21 -0.41 31.41 33.98
N ARG A 22 0.77 31.80 34.49
CA ARG A 22 2.05 31.31 33.94
C ARG A 22 2.65 30.27 34.88
N ALA A 23 2.64 29.01 34.43
CA ALA A 23 3.19 27.82 35.07
C ALA A 23 2.37 27.23 36.23
N THR A 24 1.21 26.65 35.92
CA THR A 24 0.61 25.65 36.81
C THR A 24 0.55 24.31 36.09
N LEU A 25 1.47 23.43 36.50
CA LEU A 25 1.20 22.00 36.60
C LEU A 25 -0.27 21.83 36.99
N TRP A 26 -1.02 21.14 36.15
CA TRP A 26 -2.43 20.84 36.36
C TRP A 26 -2.55 19.88 37.54
N CYS A 27 -2.47 20.38 38.77
CA CYS A 27 -2.83 19.59 39.94
C CYS A 27 -4.36 19.48 39.94
N ASP A 28 -4.88 18.26 39.84
CA ASP A 28 -6.30 18.03 39.98
C ASP A 28 -6.78 18.54 41.37
N PRO A 29 -8.03 18.97 41.53
CA PRO A 29 -8.56 19.47 42.80
C PRO A 29 -8.41 18.50 43.97
N LYS A 30 -8.42 17.18 43.72
CA LYS A 30 -8.18 16.17 44.75
C LYS A 30 -6.73 16.17 45.21
N THR A 31 -5.79 16.28 44.28
CA THR A 31 -4.35 16.37 44.55
C THR A 31 -4.04 17.64 45.33
N ALA A 32 -4.61 18.80 44.95
CA ALA A 32 -4.45 20.04 45.69
C ALA A 32 -5.02 19.95 47.12
N SER A 33 -6.18 19.29 47.27
CA SER A 33 -6.80 19.06 48.59
C SER A 33 -6.00 18.09 49.46
N ALA A 34 -5.37 17.08 48.85
CA ALA A 34 -4.52 16.13 49.54
C ALA A 34 -3.23 16.80 50.02
N LEU A 35 -2.56 17.57 49.16
CA LEU A 35 -1.36 18.34 49.51
C LEU A 35 -1.64 19.37 50.61
N GLY A 36 -2.82 20.02 50.60
CA GLY A 36 -3.24 20.96 51.64
C GLY A 36 -3.55 20.32 53.00
N ARG A 37 -3.68 18.98 53.07
CA ARG A 37 -3.89 18.23 54.32
C ARG A 37 -2.61 17.57 54.84
N MET A 38 -1.54 17.56 54.04
CA MET A 38 -0.26 17.00 54.45
C MET A 38 0.43 17.92 55.44
N ARG A 39 1.14 17.32 56.40
CA ARG A 39 1.95 18.09 57.34
C ARG A 39 3.19 18.65 56.64
N PRO A 40 3.78 19.76 57.12
CA PRO A 40 4.97 20.36 56.52
C PRO A 40 6.13 19.39 56.34
N GLU A 41 6.30 18.42 57.24
CA GLU A 41 7.37 17.42 57.18
C GLU A 41 7.13 16.41 56.04
N GLU A 42 5.87 16.05 55.79
CA GLU A 42 5.47 15.13 54.72
C GLU A 42 5.63 15.79 53.34
N LEU A 43 5.30 17.08 53.23
CA LEU A 43 5.58 17.88 52.04
C LEU A 43 7.08 18.01 51.78
N THR A 44 7.87 18.21 52.84
CA THR A 44 9.33 18.30 52.76
C THR A 44 9.94 16.97 52.30
N ALA A 45 9.47 15.84 52.83
CA ALA A 45 9.91 14.50 52.42
C ALA A 45 9.53 14.19 50.96
N LEU A 46 8.33 14.61 50.52
CA LEU A 46 7.88 14.42 49.14
C LEU A 46 8.74 15.23 48.15
N VAL A 47 9.06 16.48 48.49
CA VAL A 47 9.95 17.34 47.69
C VAL A 47 11.37 16.79 47.68
N ALA A 48 11.86 16.27 48.81
CA ALA A 48 13.17 15.62 48.88
C ALA A 48 13.25 14.34 48.02
N GLY A 49 12.18 13.54 48.00
CA GLY A 49 12.06 12.37 47.12
C GLY A 49 11.97 12.73 45.64
N ALA A 50 11.25 13.80 45.30
CA ALA A 50 11.10 14.30 43.94
C ALA A 50 12.40 14.93 43.39
N ASN A 51 13.20 15.54 44.26
CA ASN A 51 14.50 16.13 43.91
C ASN A 51 15.67 15.14 44.03
N ARG A 52 15.39 13.84 44.26
CA ARG A 52 16.44 12.82 44.23
C ARG A 52 17.03 12.78 42.82
N PRO A 53 18.34 12.99 42.62
CA PRO A 53 18.92 12.85 41.30
C PRO A 53 18.65 11.42 40.81
N PRO A 54 18.36 11.22 39.52
CA PRO A 54 18.23 9.87 38.98
C PRO A 54 19.52 9.14 39.30
N VAL A 55 19.39 7.96 39.93
CA VAL A 55 20.52 7.10 40.27
C VAL A 55 21.23 6.74 38.96
N THR A 56 22.28 7.49 38.64
CA THR A 56 23.01 7.40 37.36
C THR A 56 24.14 6.36 37.42
N ASP A 57 24.29 5.68 38.56
CA ASP A 57 25.29 4.65 38.82
C ASP A 57 24.75 3.22 38.69
N ASN A 58 23.72 2.97 37.88
CA ASN A 58 23.42 1.60 37.54
C ASN A 58 24.37 1.14 36.42
N ALA A 59 25.44 0.43 36.80
CA ALA A 59 26.41 -0.16 35.87
C ALA A 59 25.72 -0.98 34.76
N GLU A 60 24.58 -1.59 35.06
CA GLU A 60 23.74 -2.31 34.11
C GLU A 60 23.14 -1.38 33.04
N LEU A 61 22.73 -0.16 33.42
CA LEU A 61 22.20 0.83 32.48
C LEU A 61 23.30 1.35 31.54
N LYS A 62 24.52 1.52 32.05
CA LYS A 62 25.69 1.89 31.25
C LYS A 62 26.08 0.77 30.30
N ALA A 63 26.08 -0.49 30.77
CA ALA A 63 26.32 -1.67 29.94
C ALA A 63 25.24 -1.84 28.86
N ALA A 64 23.96 -1.68 29.22
CA ALA A 64 22.85 -1.75 28.26
C ALA A 64 22.95 -0.66 27.19
N ARG A 65 23.34 0.57 27.56
CA ARG A 65 23.58 1.65 26.60
C ARG A 65 24.74 1.33 25.66
N ALA A 66 25.84 0.78 26.17
CA ALA A 66 26.98 0.37 25.34
C ALA A 66 26.59 -0.75 24.36
N GLU A 67 25.78 -1.71 24.80
CA GLU A 67 25.31 -2.80 23.95
C GLU A 67 24.34 -2.31 22.86
N ILE A 68 23.44 -1.38 23.19
CA ILE A 68 22.57 -0.74 22.19
C ILE A 68 23.41 -0.04 21.12
N GLU A 69 24.46 0.69 21.49
CA GLU A 69 25.33 1.35 20.53
C GLU A 69 26.15 0.36 19.70
N ARG A 70 26.54 -0.80 20.27
CA ARG A 70 27.17 -1.89 19.51
C ARG A 70 26.22 -2.45 18.46
N LEU A 71 25.00 -2.82 18.85
CA LEU A 71 23.98 -3.37 17.95
C LEU A 71 23.60 -2.41 16.82
N LYS A 72 23.54 -1.10 17.10
CA LYS A 72 23.30 -0.10 16.05
C LYS A 72 24.38 -0.11 14.97
N ARG A 73 25.65 -0.25 15.36
CA ARG A 73 26.76 -0.36 14.39
C ARG A 73 26.64 -1.65 13.58
N ASP A 74 26.36 -2.77 14.22
CA ASP A 74 26.20 -4.06 13.55
C ASP A 74 25.05 -4.01 12.51
N ILE A 75 23.90 -3.41 12.87
CA ILE A 75 22.77 -3.21 11.96
C ILE A 75 23.15 -2.33 10.78
N SER A 76 23.91 -1.25 11.02
CA SER A 76 24.39 -0.37 9.95
C SER A 76 25.32 -1.10 8.98
N VAL A 77 26.24 -1.94 9.48
CA VAL A 77 27.16 -2.74 8.66
C VAL A 77 26.39 -3.78 7.85
N MET A 78 25.48 -4.53 8.47
CA MET A 78 24.64 -5.51 7.77
C MET A 78 23.76 -4.85 6.69
N SER A 79 23.19 -3.70 7.00
CA SER A 79 22.35 -2.94 6.06
C SER A 79 23.16 -2.47 4.85
N ALA A 80 24.39 -1.98 5.07
CA ALA A 80 25.31 -1.64 3.98
C ALA A 80 25.70 -2.87 3.15
N MET A 81 25.93 -4.03 3.78
CA MET A 81 26.20 -5.27 3.05
C MET A 81 25.01 -5.71 2.19
N ILE A 82 23.78 -5.63 2.72
CA ILE A 82 22.54 -5.95 1.98
C ILE A 82 22.34 -5.00 0.79
N GLN A 83 22.65 -3.71 0.93
CA GLN A 83 22.56 -2.76 -0.18
C GLN A 83 23.62 -2.99 -1.27
N ASN A 84 24.79 -3.51 -0.89
CA ASN A 84 25.89 -3.81 -1.82
C ASN A 84 25.84 -5.24 -2.38
N LEU A 85 24.90 -6.07 -1.93
CA LEU A 85 24.66 -7.37 -2.53
C LEU A 85 24.13 -7.16 -3.96
N PRO A 86 24.76 -7.80 -4.97
CA PRO A 86 24.26 -7.71 -6.33
C PRO A 86 22.83 -8.23 -6.38
N PRO A 87 21.93 -7.57 -7.14
CA PRO A 87 20.56 -8.05 -7.27
C PRO A 87 20.59 -9.48 -7.79
N GLU A 88 20.01 -10.38 -7.01
CA GLU A 88 19.83 -11.78 -7.41
C GLU A 88 19.12 -11.77 -8.77
N ARG A 89 19.81 -12.30 -9.81
CA ARG A 89 19.22 -12.44 -11.15
C ARG A 89 18.12 -13.49 -11.06
N ARG A 90 16.94 -13.06 -10.63
CA ARG A 90 15.74 -13.88 -10.70
C ARG A 90 15.49 -14.14 -12.19
N PRO A 91 15.47 -15.42 -12.65
CA PRO A 91 15.11 -15.70 -14.03
C PRO A 91 13.74 -15.07 -14.29
N ALA A 92 13.59 -14.42 -15.45
CA ALA A 92 12.34 -13.79 -15.82
C ALA A 92 11.19 -14.80 -15.62
N PRO A 93 10.08 -14.42 -14.96
CA PRO A 93 8.95 -15.31 -14.85
C PRO A 93 8.54 -15.73 -16.27
N ALA A 94 8.37 -17.04 -16.47
CA ALA A 94 7.91 -17.57 -17.74
C ALA A 94 6.64 -16.80 -18.16
N PRO A 95 6.50 -16.43 -19.45
CA PRO A 95 5.31 -15.73 -19.91
C PRO A 95 4.07 -16.52 -19.51
N ALA A 96 3.16 -15.90 -18.76
CA ALA A 96 1.94 -16.55 -18.32
C ALA A 96 1.20 -17.11 -19.55
N PRO A 97 0.63 -18.33 -19.48
CA PRO A 97 -0.17 -18.85 -20.58
C PRO A 97 -1.31 -17.86 -20.84
N SER A 98 -1.44 -17.39 -22.08
CA SER A 98 -2.56 -16.54 -22.47
C SER A 98 -3.85 -17.28 -22.15
N ARG A 99 -4.62 -16.78 -21.17
CA ARG A 99 -5.90 -17.38 -20.75
C ARG A 99 -6.94 -17.48 -21.87
N THR A 100 -6.72 -16.78 -22.98
CA THR A 100 -7.61 -16.77 -24.14
C THR A 100 -7.14 -17.79 -25.17
N PRO A 101 -7.96 -18.78 -25.55
CA PRO A 101 -7.64 -19.70 -26.62
C PRO A 101 -7.43 -18.93 -27.94
N PRO A 102 -6.54 -19.39 -28.83
CA PRO A 102 -6.30 -18.75 -30.12
C PRO A 102 -7.57 -18.76 -30.99
N TYR A 103 -7.64 -17.86 -31.98
CA TYR A 103 -8.72 -17.89 -32.97
C TYR A 103 -8.63 -19.17 -33.81
N PRO A 104 -9.76 -19.84 -34.10
CA PRO A 104 -9.79 -20.95 -35.05
C PRO A 104 -9.27 -20.55 -36.44
N ASP A 105 -8.58 -21.47 -37.13
CA ASP A 105 -7.92 -21.17 -38.40
C ASP A 105 -8.90 -20.88 -39.55
N ASP A 106 -10.08 -21.49 -39.52
CA ASP A 106 -11.18 -21.20 -40.45
C ASP A 106 -11.72 -19.77 -40.28
N ALA A 107 -11.90 -19.32 -39.04
CA ALA A 107 -12.35 -17.97 -38.72
C ALA A 107 -11.30 -16.92 -39.14
N LYS A 108 -10.01 -17.22 -38.95
CA LYS A 108 -8.90 -16.39 -39.45
C LYS A 108 -8.93 -16.31 -40.98
N ALA A 109 -9.14 -17.43 -41.68
CA ALA A 109 -9.19 -17.48 -43.14
C ALA A 109 -10.34 -16.65 -43.71
N ILE A 110 -11.54 -16.78 -43.14
CA ILE A 110 -12.70 -15.95 -43.54
C ILE A 110 -12.40 -14.47 -43.31
N ALA A 111 -11.81 -14.11 -42.18
CA ALA A 111 -11.44 -12.72 -41.88
C ALA A 111 -10.41 -12.15 -42.88
N VAL A 112 -9.41 -12.94 -43.27
CA VAL A 112 -8.42 -12.54 -44.29
C VAL A 112 -9.07 -12.40 -45.67
N ARG A 113 -9.98 -13.32 -46.04
CA ARG A 113 -10.73 -13.25 -47.29
C ARG A 113 -11.63 -12.01 -47.36
N MET A 114 -12.37 -11.73 -46.29
CA MET A 114 -13.18 -10.50 -46.18
C MET A 114 -12.31 -9.24 -46.33
N LYS A 115 -11.08 -9.25 -45.80
CA LYS A 115 -10.16 -8.14 -46.01
C LYS A 115 -9.76 -7.98 -47.48
N SER A 116 -9.45 -9.08 -48.19
CA SER A 116 -9.10 -9.01 -49.62
C SER A 116 -10.28 -8.60 -50.50
N GLU A 117 -11.50 -8.91 -50.08
CA GLU A 117 -12.75 -8.49 -50.74
C GLU A 117 -13.13 -7.03 -50.41
N GLY A 118 -12.39 -6.35 -49.53
CA GLY A 118 -12.59 -4.93 -49.21
C GLY A 118 -13.62 -4.65 -48.11
N HIS A 119 -14.06 -5.65 -47.33
CA HIS A 119 -14.99 -5.44 -46.21
C HIS A 119 -14.38 -4.55 -45.13
N ALA A 120 -15.22 -3.77 -44.46
CA ALA A 120 -14.76 -2.90 -43.38
C ALA A 120 -14.33 -3.71 -42.16
N TYR A 121 -13.40 -3.18 -41.37
CA TYR A 121 -12.94 -3.83 -40.15
C TYR A 121 -14.04 -4.08 -39.12
N ARG A 122 -15.09 -3.24 -39.12
CA ARG A 122 -16.28 -3.43 -38.29
C ARG A 122 -16.99 -4.74 -38.64
N ASP A 123 -17.18 -5.02 -39.92
CA ASP A 123 -17.91 -6.21 -40.39
C ASP A 123 -17.10 -7.48 -40.14
N ILE A 124 -15.78 -7.41 -40.32
CA ILE A 124 -14.85 -8.50 -39.97
C ILE A 124 -14.90 -8.80 -38.46
N CYS A 125 -14.95 -7.76 -37.62
CA CYS A 125 -15.05 -7.93 -36.17
C CYS A 125 -16.41 -8.51 -35.76
N ALA A 126 -17.50 -8.10 -36.42
CA ALA A 126 -18.83 -8.63 -36.19
C ALA A 126 -18.90 -10.13 -36.53
N MET A 127 -18.36 -10.52 -37.69
CA MET A 127 -18.27 -11.93 -38.10
C MET A 127 -17.45 -12.77 -37.10
N LEU A 128 -16.31 -12.26 -36.63
CA LEU A 128 -15.49 -12.96 -35.64
C LEU A 128 -16.20 -13.08 -34.28
N ALA A 129 -16.95 -12.06 -33.87
CA ALA A 129 -17.78 -12.10 -32.67
C ALA A 129 -18.89 -13.14 -32.77
N GLU A 130 -19.57 -13.22 -33.92
CA GLU A 130 -20.63 -14.18 -34.17
C GLU A 130 -20.11 -15.63 -34.18
N ARG A 131 -19.02 -15.88 -34.91
CA ARG A 131 -18.49 -17.24 -35.13
C ARG A 131 -17.70 -17.79 -33.93
N VAL A 132 -16.96 -16.93 -33.23
CA VAL A 132 -16.00 -17.33 -32.18
C VAL A 132 -16.44 -16.83 -30.80
N GLY A 133 -17.54 -16.07 -30.71
CA GLY A 133 -18.01 -15.45 -29.47
C GLY A 133 -17.15 -14.27 -29.01
N ARG A 134 -16.17 -13.82 -29.81
CA ARG A 134 -15.26 -12.71 -29.45
C ARG A 134 -14.69 -11.95 -30.64
N ALA A 135 -14.69 -10.62 -30.57
CA ALA A 135 -14.04 -9.76 -31.54
C ALA A 135 -12.60 -9.39 -31.11
N PRO A 136 -11.64 -9.32 -32.04
CA PRO A 136 -10.36 -8.67 -31.80
C PRO A 136 -10.57 -7.18 -31.52
N ASN A 137 -9.62 -6.54 -30.81
CA ASN A 137 -9.66 -5.09 -30.63
C ASN A 137 -9.63 -4.40 -32.01
N PRO A 138 -10.59 -3.51 -32.33
CA PRO A 138 -10.65 -2.80 -33.62
C PRO A 138 -9.37 -2.04 -33.96
N SER A 139 -8.62 -1.55 -32.97
CA SER A 139 -7.35 -0.85 -33.20
C SER A 139 -6.21 -1.79 -33.62
N ASN A 140 -6.34 -3.10 -33.36
CA ASN A 140 -5.31 -4.11 -33.64
C ASN A 140 -5.70 -5.08 -34.76
N ILE A 141 -6.95 -5.05 -35.25
CA ILE A 141 -7.45 -5.98 -36.27
C ILE A 141 -6.58 -5.97 -37.53
N GLY A 142 -6.10 -4.81 -37.98
CA GLY A 142 -5.21 -4.71 -39.15
C GLY A 142 -3.90 -5.50 -38.97
N ARG A 143 -3.33 -5.50 -37.75
CA ARG A 143 -2.13 -6.28 -37.42
C ARG A 143 -2.44 -7.77 -37.35
N HIS A 144 -3.58 -8.15 -36.76
CA HIS A 144 -4.04 -9.53 -36.73
C HIS A 144 -4.23 -10.10 -38.13
N LEU A 145 -4.93 -9.37 -39.01
CA LEU A 145 -5.16 -9.79 -40.39
C LEU A 145 -3.85 -9.94 -41.18
N LYS A 146 -2.87 -9.05 -40.98
CA LYS A 146 -1.53 -9.16 -41.60
C LYS A 146 -0.79 -10.41 -41.10
N LYS A 147 -0.91 -10.73 -39.81
CA LYS A 147 -0.30 -11.93 -39.22
C LYS A 147 -0.98 -13.20 -39.75
N TRP A 148 -2.31 -13.21 -39.80
CA TRP A 148 -3.09 -14.37 -40.27
C TRP A 148 -2.93 -14.61 -41.77
N SER A 149 -2.76 -13.57 -42.59
CA SER A 149 -2.50 -13.75 -44.03
C SER A 149 -1.15 -14.40 -44.34
N ALA A 150 -0.25 -14.48 -43.35
CA ALA A 150 1.05 -15.14 -43.48
C ALA A 150 1.09 -16.51 -42.74
N ASP A 151 -0.01 -16.91 -42.10
CA ASP A 151 -0.10 -18.16 -41.35
C ASP A 151 -0.29 -19.34 -42.33
N PRO A 152 0.61 -20.34 -42.37
CA PRO A 152 0.52 -21.47 -43.30
C PRO A 152 -0.80 -22.24 -43.21
N ALA A 153 -1.36 -22.38 -42.00
CA ALA A 153 -2.65 -23.05 -41.80
C ALA A 153 -3.80 -22.28 -42.45
N VAL A 154 -3.77 -20.95 -42.36
CA VAL A 154 -4.76 -20.06 -42.98
C VAL A 154 -4.62 -20.08 -44.50
N LEU A 155 -3.38 -20.03 -45.02
CA LEU A 155 -3.12 -20.10 -46.46
C LEU A 155 -3.58 -21.43 -47.07
N ALA A 156 -3.41 -22.55 -46.36
CA ALA A 156 -3.92 -23.85 -46.82
C ALA A 156 -5.45 -23.83 -47.00
N ILE A 157 -6.19 -23.23 -46.06
CA ILE A 157 -7.65 -23.09 -46.12
C ILE A 157 -8.08 -22.12 -47.24
N LEU A 158 -7.33 -21.04 -47.46
CA LEU A 158 -7.62 -20.07 -48.53
C LEU A 158 -7.41 -20.67 -49.93
N ASN A 159 -6.40 -21.53 -50.10
CA ASN A 159 -6.07 -22.15 -51.39
C ASN A 159 -6.90 -23.42 -51.68
N HIS A 160 -7.38 -24.09 -50.64
CA HIS A 160 -8.27 -25.25 -50.75
C HIS A 160 -9.51 -25.00 -49.89
N PRO A 161 -10.55 -24.33 -50.41
CA PRO A 161 -11.81 -24.21 -49.71
C PRO A 161 -12.45 -25.61 -49.66
N THR A 162 -12.11 -26.41 -48.65
CA THR A 162 -12.85 -27.63 -48.35
C THR A 162 -14.29 -27.21 -48.09
N SER A 163 -15.18 -27.58 -49.02
CA SER A 163 -16.62 -27.50 -48.90
C SER A 163 -17.05 -28.35 -47.70
N HIS A 164 -17.00 -27.79 -46.50
CA HIS A 164 -17.77 -28.30 -45.36
C HIS A 164 -19.18 -27.74 -45.51
N ASN A 165 -19.88 -28.31 -46.48
CA ASN A 165 -21.32 -28.20 -46.63
C ASN A 165 -21.83 -29.65 -46.73
N ASP A 166 -21.67 -30.37 -45.64
CA ASP A 166 -22.33 -31.65 -45.37
C ASP A 166 -22.24 -31.86 -43.86
N ILE A 167 -23.34 -31.55 -43.17
CA ILE A 167 -23.92 -32.36 -42.09
C ILE A 167 -25.36 -31.82 -41.90
N VAL A 168 -26.28 -32.72 -42.24
CA VAL A 168 -27.73 -32.85 -41.99
C VAL A 168 -28.28 -32.03 -40.81
#